data_AF-A0A1Z5SG02-F1
#
_entry.id   AF-A0A1Z5SG02-F1
#
_cell.length_a   1.000
_cell.length_b   1.000
_cell.length_c   1.000
_cell.angle_alpha   90.00
_cell.angle_beta   90.00
_cell.angle_gamma   90.00
#
_symmetry.space_group_name_H-M   'P 1'
#
loop_
_entity.id
_entity.type
_entity.pdbx_description
1 polymer ?
#
loop_
_entity_poly.entity_id
_entity_poly.type
_entity_poly.pdbx_seq_one_letter_code
_entity_poly.pdbx_strand_id
1 'polypeptide(L)'
;MNAVAKYFEGRKLVVATMHGKEKVIGPVLEQQLGVIVVPAEELNTDVFGTFSGEIERKDDPLATARLKCRKVHELSGGMLVVASEGSFGPHPVIGFIPADDEILVLTDFERNIEIKVRELSTETNFAGRRCDDYRALSAFAKEVGFPQHAIILRDAKDSHQHIVKGISNYADLEKAHQEIYTKYGSVFAETDMRAMHNPMRMQVIEKAAHKLAQKAMQLCPVCTTPGYDVYDVISGLPCDWCGLPTNGTLAHIYKCESCNHTEEKKHPNGRQKEDPMFCNNCNP
;
A
#
# COMPACT_ATOMS: atom_id res chain seq x y z
N MET A 1 -3.19 -20.13 25.88
CA MET A 1 -2.46 -19.35 24.86
C MET A 1 -3.32 -19.31 23.60
N ASN A 2 -3.56 -18.12 23.04
CA ASN A 2 -4.22 -17.98 21.75
C ASN A 2 -3.39 -18.76 20.70
N ALA A 3 -4.02 -19.57 19.83
CA ALA A 3 -3.31 -20.39 18.85
C ALA A 3 -2.48 -19.54 17.86
N VAL A 4 -2.88 -18.28 17.63
CA VAL A 4 -2.10 -17.29 16.87
C VAL A 4 -0.78 -16.95 17.56
N ALA A 5 -0.78 -16.89 18.90
CA ALA A 5 0.38 -16.46 19.67
C ALA A 5 1.58 -17.40 19.49
N LYS A 6 1.33 -18.71 19.29
CA LYS A 6 2.36 -19.70 18.93
C LYS A 6 3.15 -19.31 17.67
N TYR A 7 2.53 -18.57 16.75
CA TYR A 7 3.16 -18.17 15.50
C TYR A 7 4.00 -16.88 15.62
N PHE A 8 3.60 -15.95 16.48
CA PHE A 8 4.11 -14.57 16.42
C PHE A 8 4.61 -14.02 17.75
N GLU A 9 4.00 -14.39 18.88
CA GLU A 9 4.26 -13.76 20.16
C GLU A 9 5.73 -13.92 20.58
N GLY A 10 6.37 -12.81 20.97
CA GLY A 10 7.77 -12.74 21.37
C GLY A 10 8.79 -12.90 20.23
N ARG A 11 8.37 -13.15 18.99
CA ARG A 11 9.30 -13.28 17.85
C ARG A 11 9.70 -11.92 17.32
N LYS A 12 10.97 -11.81 16.91
CA LYS A 12 11.50 -10.64 16.20
C LYS A 12 10.92 -10.57 14.78
N LEU A 13 10.21 -9.50 14.46
CA LEU A 13 9.69 -9.20 13.14
C LEU A 13 10.49 -8.06 12.52
N VAL A 14 11.12 -8.30 11.38
CA VAL A 14 11.92 -7.28 10.67
C VAL A 14 11.08 -6.56 9.63
N VAL A 15 11.03 -5.23 9.67
CA VAL A 15 10.35 -4.43 8.65
C VAL A 15 11.35 -4.02 7.57
N ALA A 16 11.12 -4.47 6.34
CA ALA A 16 11.95 -4.20 5.16
C ALA A 16 11.72 -2.77 4.62
N THR A 17 12.22 -1.77 5.34
CA THR A 17 12.00 -0.35 5.04
C THR A 17 13.26 0.49 5.22
N MET A 18 13.47 1.46 4.33
CA MET A 18 14.46 2.55 4.48
C MET A 18 13.84 3.86 4.98
N HIS A 19 12.51 3.99 4.99
CA HIS A 19 11.83 5.29 4.90
C HIS A 19 10.78 5.49 6.00
N GLY A 20 11.03 5.02 7.22
CA GLY A 20 10.18 5.34 8.36
C GLY A 20 8.86 4.58 8.45
N LYS A 21 8.57 3.65 7.51
CA LYS A 21 7.32 2.89 7.46
C LYS A 21 7.11 2.00 8.69
N GLU A 22 8.19 1.60 9.37
CA GLU A 22 8.15 0.87 10.63
C GLU A 22 7.38 1.64 11.72
N LYS A 23 7.30 2.98 11.65
CA LYS A 23 6.58 3.80 12.63
C LYS A 23 5.07 3.58 12.62
N VAL A 24 4.50 3.14 11.50
CA VAL A 24 3.06 2.85 11.36
C VAL A 24 2.76 1.36 11.25
N ILE A 25 3.71 0.57 10.74
CA ILE A 25 3.56 -0.89 10.69
C ILE A 25 3.82 -1.50 12.07
N GLY A 26 4.89 -1.04 12.74
CA GLY A 26 5.39 -1.64 13.97
C GLY A 26 4.35 -1.67 15.09
N PRO A 27 3.83 -0.51 15.54
CA PRO A 27 2.88 -0.46 16.66
C PRO A 27 1.66 -1.36 16.45
N VAL A 28 1.13 -1.42 15.23
CA VAL A 28 -0.02 -2.27 14.89
C VAL A 28 0.32 -3.76 15.06
N LEU A 29 1.45 -4.20 14.52
CA LEU A 29 1.83 -5.61 14.58
C LEU A 29 2.26 -6.04 15.99
N GLU A 30 2.96 -5.20 16.73
CA GLU A 30 3.32 -5.47 18.13
C GLU A 30 2.06 -5.63 18.99
N GLN A 31 1.10 -4.71 18.85
CA GLN A 31 -0.14 -4.76 19.62
C GLN A 31 -1.01 -5.99 19.27
N GLN A 32 -1.15 -6.32 17.99
CA GLN A 32 -2.10 -7.33 17.53
C GLN A 32 -1.51 -8.76 17.51
N LEU A 33 -0.21 -8.90 17.23
CA LEU A 33 0.45 -10.20 17.08
C LEU A 33 1.44 -10.52 18.20
N GLY A 34 1.77 -9.55 19.06
CA GLY A 34 2.74 -9.73 20.15
C GLY A 34 4.19 -9.91 19.68
N VAL A 35 4.50 -9.54 18.44
CA VAL A 35 5.87 -9.55 17.91
C VAL A 35 6.71 -8.45 18.54
N ILE A 36 8.02 -8.54 18.38
CA ILE A 36 8.97 -7.46 18.68
C ILE A 36 9.46 -6.90 17.34
N VAL A 37 9.07 -5.67 17.00
CA VAL A 37 9.37 -5.11 15.69
C VAL A 37 10.74 -4.45 15.69
N VAL A 38 11.52 -4.75 14.65
CA VAL A 38 12.77 -4.04 14.37
C VAL A 38 12.80 -3.54 12.92
N PRO A 39 13.41 -2.38 12.65
CA PRO A 39 13.71 -1.99 11.28
C PRO A 39 14.80 -2.90 10.70
N ALA A 40 14.81 -3.08 9.38
CA ALA A 40 15.94 -3.67 8.68
C ALA A 40 17.13 -2.70 8.71
N GLU A 41 18.27 -3.15 9.23
CA GLU A 41 19.53 -2.42 9.13
C GLU A 41 20.13 -2.62 7.72
N GLU A 42 20.75 -1.57 7.17
CA GLU A 42 21.54 -1.61 5.93
C GLU A 42 20.82 -2.07 4.64
N LEU A 43 19.48 -2.12 4.64
CA LEU A 43 18.72 -2.46 3.44
C LEU A 43 18.68 -1.27 2.48
N ASN A 44 19.34 -1.34 1.33
CA ASN A 44 19.08 -0.40 0.24
C ASN A 44 17.94 -0.90 -0.64
N THR A 45 16.74 -0.34 -0.47
CA THR A 45 15.55 -0.67 -1.27
C THR A 45 15.47 0.03 -2.61
N ASP A 46 16.23 1.11 -2.84
CA ASP A 46 16.18 1.86 -4.11
C ASP A 46 16.68 1.01 -5.28
N VAL A 47 17.45 -0.07 -5.00
CA VAL A 47 17.87 -1.07 -6.01
C VAL A 47 16.71 -1.76 -6.72
N PHE A 48 15.51 -1.74 -6.13
CA PHE A 48 14.30 -2.31 -6.70
C PHE A 48 13.45 -1.28 -7.48
N GLY A 49 13.90 -0.02 -7.52
CA GLY A 49 13.21 1.10 -8.16
C GLY A 49 12.86 2.21 -7.17
N THR A 50 12.82 3.45 -7.65
CA THR A 50 12.52 4.64 -6.83
C THR A 50 11.14 5.21 -7.16
N PHE A 51 10.49 5.83 -6.17
CA PHE A 51 9.24 6.56 -6.39
C PHE A 51 9.42 7.81 -7.26
N SER A 52 10.63 8.38 -7.24
CA SER A 52 11.01 9.54 -8.05
C SER A 52 11.51 9.16 -9.46
N GLY A 53 11.45 7.89 -9.84
CA GLY A 53 11.64 7.43 -11.22
C GLY A 53 13.09 7.29 -11.70
N GLU A 54 14.09 7.68 -10.91
CA GLU A 54 15.50 7.59 -11.31
C GLU A 54 15.98 6.15 -11.53
N ILE A 55 15.44 5.20 -10.76
CA ILE A 55 15.63 3.76 -10.98
C ILE A 55 14.28 3.17 -11.36
N GLU A 56 14.22 2.62 -12.57
CA GLU A 56 13.02 1.98 -13.11
C GLU A 56 12.67 0.72 -12.30
N ARG A 57 11.37 0.53 -12.05
CA ARG A 57 10.84 -0.68 -11.44
C ARG A 57 10.81 -1.80 -12.48
N LYS A 58 11.43 -2.93 -12.17
CA LYS A 58 11.49 -4.09 -13.06
C LYS A 58 10.39 -5.12 -12.82
N ASP A 59 9.89 -5.16 -11.59
CA ASP A 59 8.93 -6.13 -11.10
C ASP A 59 7.64 -5.43 -10.66
N ASP A 60 6.53 -6.19 -10.63
CA ASP A 60 5.29 -5.68 -10.06
C ASP A 60 5.42 -5.42 -8.54
N PRO A 61 4.54 -4.61 -7.92
CA PRO A 61 4.64 -4.26 -6.51
C PRO A 61 4.65 -5.46 -5.56
N LEU A 62 3.89 -6.53 -5.85
CA LEU A 62 3.85 -7.73 -5.01
C LEU A 62 5.16 -8.53 -5.13
N ALA A 63 5.66 -8.72 -6.35
CA ALA A 63 6.94 -9.37 -6.59
C ALA A 63 8.10 -8.60 -5.91
N THR A 64 8.06 -7.27 -5.98
CA THR A 64 9.04 -6.39 -5.32
C THR A 64 8.97 -6.51 -3.79
N ALA A 65 7.78 -6.52 -3.19
CA ALA A 65 7.62 -6.73 -1.75
C ALA A 65 8.21 -8.09 -1.30
N ARG A 66 7.98 -9.16 -2.08
CA ARG A 66 8.60 -10.48 -1.83
C ARG A 66 10.12 -10.46 -1.95
N LEU A 67 10.66 -9.76 -2.95
CA LEU A 67 12.11 -9.58 -3.10
C LEU A 67 12.70 -8.85 -1.89
N LYS A 68 12.01 -7.83 -1.36
CA LYS A 68 12.42 -7.13 -0.14
C LYS A 68 12.43 -8.06 1.07
N CYS A 69 11.40 -8.89 1.26
CA CYS A 69 11.38 -9.89 2.33
C CYS A 69 12.58 -10.84 2.23
N ARG A 70 12.84 -11.40 1.03
CA ARG A 70 13.99 -12.28 0.79
C ARG A 70 15.33 -11.58 1.05
N LYS A 71 15.48 -10.34 0.59
CA LYS A 71 16.74 -9.61 0.76
C LYS A 71 17.07 -9.34 2.22
N VAL A 72 16.06 -8.98 3.01
CA VAL A 72 16.23 -8.83 4.47
C VAL A 72 16.61 -10.15 5.13
N HIS A 73 15.96 -11.25 4.74
CA HIS A 73 16.30 -12.58 5.24
C HIS A 73 17.76 -12.95 4.93
N GLU A 74 18.22 -12.74 3.69
CA GLU A 74 19.59 -12.99 3.27
C GLU A 74 20.63 -12.14 4.02
N LEU A 75 20.32 -10.87 4.29
CA LEU A 75 21.27 -9.95 4.92
C LEU A 75 21.34 -10.11 6.45
N SER A 76 20.18 -10.29 7.09
CA SER A 76 20.07 -10.23 8.56
C SER A 76 19.82 -11.58 9.23
N GLY A 77 19.52 -12.63 8.45
CA GLY A 77 19.00 -13.90 8.97
C GLY A 77 17.60 -13.79 9.56
N GLY A 78 16.89 -12.67 9.38
CA GLY A 78 15.53 -12.48 9.87
C GLY A 78 14.57 -13.51 9.31
N MET A 79 13.93 -14.29 10.17
CA MET A 79 13.01 -15.36 9.76
C MET A 79 11.56 -14.88 9.58
N LEU A 80 11.18 -13.80 10.26
CA LEU A 80 9.86 -13.18 10.17
C LEU A 80 10.03 -11.76 9.65
N VAL A 81 9.55 -11.50 8.44
CA VAL A 81 9.81 -10.24 7.73
C VAL A 81 8.52 -9.66 7.16
N VAL A 82 8.33 -8.36 7.30
CA VAL A 82 7.26 -7.62 6.60
C VAL A 82 7.87 -6.62 5.63
N ALA A 83 7.40 -6.63 4.39
CA ALA A 83 7.72 -5.62 3.39
C ALA A 83 6.45 -4.90 2.96
N SER A 84 6.61 -3.63 2.57
CA SER A 84 5.55 -2.86 1.93
C SER A 84 6.00 -2.24 0.62
N GLU A 85 5.09 -2.23 -0.35
CA GLU A 85 5.23 -1.59 -1.64
C GLU A 85 4.00 -0.79 -2.03
N GLY A 86 4.23 0.37 -2.63
CA GLY A 86 3.16 1.28 -3.03
C GLY A 86 3.25 1.65 -4.50
N SER A 87 2.11 1.94 -5.10
CA SER A 87 2.04 2.54 -6.43
C SER A 87 0.97 3.62 -6.47
N PHE A 88 1.20 4.63 -7.30
CA PHE A 88 0.28 5.73 -7.51
C PHE A 88 -0.10 5.80 -8.97
N GLY A 89 -1.38 5.99 -9.23
CA GLY A 89 -1.89 6.05 -10.60
C GLY A 89 -3.41 6.15 -10.61
N PRO A 90 -4.03 6.01 -11.80
CA PRO A 90 -5.48 6.00 -11.90
C PRO A 90 -6.11 4.82 -11.14
N HIS A 91 -7.24 5.06 -10.49
CA HIS A 91 -7.99 4.02 -9.80
C HIS A 91 -8.40 2.92 -10.79
N PRO A 92 -8.16 1.63 -10.51
CA PRO A 92 -8.31 0.52 -11.45
C PRO A 92 -9.74 0.38 -12.03
N VAL A 93 -10.75 0.83 -11.28
CA VAL A 93 -12.15 0.84 -11.70
C VAL A 93 -12.63 2.23 -12.15
N ILE A 94 -12.08 3.30 -11.58
CA ILE A 94 -12.55 4.69 -11.77
C ILE A 94 -11.39 5.46 -12.40
N GLY A 95 -11.00 5.07 -13.62
CA GLY A 95 -9.70 5.36 -14.25
C GLY A 95 -9.28 6.82 -14.44
N PHE A 96 -9.98 7.79 -13.84
CA PHE A 96 -9.63 9.20 -13.81
C PHE A 96 -9.34 9.75 -12.40
N ILE A 97 -9.57 8.96 -11.33
CA ILE A 97 -9.28 9.37 -9.95
C ILE A 97 -7.90 8.85 -9.55
N PRO A 98 -6.97 9.71 -9.08
CA PRO A 98 -5.72 9.26 -8.47
C PRO A 98 -5.96 8.33 -7.28
N ALA A 99 -5.18 7.26 -7.20
CA ALA A 99 -5.23 6.30 -6.11
C ALA A 99 -3.84 5.93 -5.60
N ASP A 100 -3.77 5.71 -4.30
CA ASP A 100 -2.68 5.04 -3.59
C ASP A 100 -3.01 3.55 -3.47
N ASP A 101 -2.11 2.69 -3.93
CA ASP A 101 -2.24 1.24 -3.87
C ASP A 101 -1.05 0.64 -3.13
N GLU A 102 -1.28 0.29 -1.87
CA GLU A 102 -0.28 -0.24 -0.94
C GLU A 102 -0.47 -1.75 -0.74
N ILE A 103 0.62 -2.49 -0.88
CA ILE A 103 0.71 -3.93 -0.66
C ILE A 103 1.64 -4.18 0.51
N LEU A 104 1.20 -4.97 1.48
CA LEU A 104 2.05 -5.52 2.55
C LEU A 104 2.16 -7.03 2.41
N VAL A 105 3.37 -7.54 2.61
CA VAL A 105 3.68 -8.98 2.61
C VAL A 105 4.42 -9.32 3.89
N LEU A 106 3.85 -10.21 4.70
CA LEU A 106 4.51 -10.87 5.82
C LEU A 106 4.99 -12.25 5.36
N THR A 107 6.26 -12.55 5.60
CA THR A 107 6.86 -13.85 5.30
C THR A 107 7.48 -14.43 6.57
N ASP A 108 7.07 -15.65 6.93
CA ASP A 108 7.72 -16.49 7.94
C ASP A 108 8.52 -17.58 7.21
N PHE A 109 9.82 -17.37 7.04
CA PHE A 109 10.74 -18.29 6.37
C PHE A 109 10.92 -19.59 7.14
N GLU A 110 10.77 -19.57 8.47
CA GLU A 110 10.95 -20.77 9.31
C GLU A 110 9.80 -21.76 9.10
N ARG A 111 8.60 -21.23 8.87
CA ARG A 111 7.36 -22.00 8.78
C ARG A 111 6.77 -22.04 7.38
N ASN A 112 7.43 -21.43 6.41
CA ASN A 112 6.99 -21.30 5.02
C ASN A 112 5.57 -20.71 4.91
N ILE A 113 5.34 -19.58 5.59
CA ILE A 113 4.04 -18.87 5.58
C ILE A 113 4.23 -17.53 4.87
N GLU A 114 3.35 -17.22 3.93
CA GLU A 114 3.22 -15.89 3.31
C GLU A 114 1.81 -15.37 3.55
N ILE A 115 1.70 -14.14 4.07
CA ILE A 115 0.43 -13.44 4.25
C ILE A 115 0.54 -12.09 3.53
N LYS A 116 -0.36 -11.85 2.58
CA LYS A 116 -0.38 -10.63 1.78
C LYS A 116 -1.72 -9.92 1.87
N VAL A 117 -1.67 -8.59 1.88
CA VAL A 117 -2.83 -7.70 1.86
C VAL A 117 -2.59 -6.53 0.93
N ARG A 118 -3.69 -5.90 0.48
CA ARG A 118 -3.71 -4.73 -0.38
C ARG A 118 -4.67 -3.69 0.19
N GLU A 119 -4.26 -2.43 0.18
CA GLU A 119 -5.06 -1.26 0.53
C GLU A 119 -5.07 -0.29 -0.65
N LEU A 120 -6.27 0.02 -1.15
CA LEU A 120 -6.47 0.97 -2.24
C LEU A 120 -7.23 2.19 -1.67
N SER A 121 -6.65 3.37 -1.83
CA SER A 121 -7.21 4.61 -1.30
C SER A 121 -7.26 5.70 -2.37
N THR A 122 -8.40 6.37 -2.50
CA THR A 122 -8.52 7.62 -3.28
C THR A 122 -8.19 8.85 -2.45
N GLU A 123 -7.97 8.70 -1.14
CA GLU A 123 -7.48 9.77 -0.26
C GLU A 123 -5.98 9.91 -0.47
N THR A 124 -5.58 10.61 -1.53
CA THR A 124 -4.19 10.87 -1.89
C THR A 124 -4.01 12.30 -2.40
N ASN A 125 -2.85 12.88 -2.14
CA ASN A 125 -2.46 14.16 -2.72
C ASN A 125 -1.63 13.99 -4.01
N PHE A 126 -1.56 12.77 -4.58
CA PHE A 126 -0.78 12.48 -5.79
C PHE A 126 -1.13 13.43 -6.94
N ALA A 127 -0.23 14.40 -7.16
CA ALA A 127 -0.43 15.46 -8.12
C ALA A 127 0.91 15.96 -8.64
N GLY A 128 0.90 16.47 -9.87
CA GLY A 128 2.04 17.15 -10.46
C GLY A 128 1.60 18.13 -11.54
N ARG A 129 2.26 19.28 -11.61
CA ARG A 129 1.99 20.28 -12.64
C ARG A 129 3.21 21.13 -12.96
N ARG A 130 3.21 21.65 -14.19
CA ARG A 130 4.12 22.71 -14.60
C ARG A 130 3.71 24.04 -13.92
N CYS A 131 4.70 24.74 -13.39
CA CYS A 131 4.57 26.05 -12.78
C CYS A 131 5.50 27.02 -13.53
N ASP A 132 4.90 28.02 -14.18
CA ASP A 132 5.63 29.02 -14.96
C ASP A 132 6.10 30.21 -14.12
N ASP A 133 5.74 30.28 -12.83
CA ASP A 133 6.27 31.24 -11.86
C ASP A 133 6.12 30.74 -10.42
N TYR A 134 6.69 31.49 -9.47
CA TYR A 134 6.63 31.16 -8.04
C TYR A 134 5.21 31.24 -7.47
N ARG A 135 4.31 32.05 -8.06
CA ARG A 135 2.92 32.15 -7.62
C ARG A 135 2.16 30.88 -7.96
N ALA A 136 2.34 30.34 -9.15
CA ALA A 136 1.80 29.05 -9.58
C ALA A 136 2.33 27.91 -8.70
N LEU A 137 3.62 27.94 -8.35
CA LEU A 137 4.22 26.98 -7.42
C LEU A 137 3.64 27.11 -6.00
N SER A 138 3.50 28.32 -5.49
CA SER A 138 2.93 28.56 -4.16
C SER A 138 1.48 28.08 -4.06
N ALA A 139 0.69 28.29 -5.12
CA ALA A 139 -0.67 27.76 -5.21
C ALA A 139 -0.68 26.23 -5.23
N PHE A 140 0.31 25.59 -5.88
CA PHE A 140 0.43 24.13 -5.94
C PHE A 140 0.75 23.58 -4.56
N ALA A 141 1.73 24.19 -3.90
CA ALA A 141 2.16 23.81 -2.58
C ALA A 141 0.98 23.83 -1.59
N LYS A 142 0.16 24.88 -1.62
CA LYS A 142 -1.04 24.95 -0.78
C LYS A 142 -2.06 23.85 -1.09
N GLU A 143 -2.28 23.55 -2.37
CA GLU A 143 -3.24 22.53 -2.82
C GLU A 143 -2.85 21.12 -2.34
N VAL A 144 -1.56 20.78 -2.38
CA VAL A 144 -1.08 19.44 -2.03
C VAL A 144 -0.75 19.24 -0.54
N GLY A 145 -1.05 20.23 0.31
CA GLY A 145 -0.85 20.15 1.75
C GLY A 145 0.59 20.42 2.21
N PHE A 146 1.35 21.22 1.47
CA PHE A 146 2.68 21.68 1.91
C PHE A 146 2.56 22.67 3.08
N PRO A 147 3.44 22.62 4.11
CA PRO A 147 4.68 21.82 4.19
C PRO A 147 4.54 20.46 4.88
N GLN A 148 3.32 20.04 5.28
CA GLN A 148 3.13 18.72 5.88
C GLN A 148 3.50 17.60 4.91
N HIS A 149 3.25 17.82 3.62
CA HIS A 149 3.72 17.00 2.52
C HIS A 149 4.91 17.66 1.85
N ALA A 150 5.97 16.90 1.57
CA ALA A 150 7.10 17.43 0.83
C ALA A 150 6.79 17.52 -0.68
N ILE A 151 7.56 18.35 -1.39
CA ILE A 151 7.47 18.54 -2.84
C ILE A 151 8.78 18.13 -3.50
N ILE A 152 8.68 17.60 -4.70
CA ILE A 152 9.79 17.43 -5.64
C ILE A 152 9.66 18.50 -6.72
N LEU A 153 10.75 19.20 -7.01
CA LEU A 153 10.86 20.09 -8.17
C LEU A 153 11.78 19.50 -9.23
N ARG A 154 11.38 19.60 -10.49
CA ARG A 154 12.13 19.19 -11.68
C ARG A 154 12.21 20.31 -12.71
N ASP A 155 13.17 20.20 -13.63
CA ASP A 155 13.24 21.07 -14.81
C ASP A 155 12.07 20.84 -15.79
N ALA A 156 11.60 19.60 -15.92
CA ALA A 156 10.42 19.25 -16.72
C ALA A 156 9.75 17.98 -16.17
N LYS A 157 8.51 17.72 -16.62
CA LYS A 157 7.81 16.46 -16.32
C LYS A 157 8.67 15.27 -16.75
N ASP A 158 8.80 14.27 -15.86
CA ASP A 158 9.58 13.05 -16.08
C ASP A 158 11.10 13.29 -16.33
N SER A 159 11.60 14.52 -16.16
CA SER A 159 13.03 14.81 -16.32
C SER A 159 13.84 14.40 -15.08
N HIS A 160 15.02 13.83 -15.33
CA HIS A 160 16.01 13.47 -14.31
C HIS A 160 17.26 14.38 -14.37
N GLN A 161 17.26 15.41 -15.24
CA GLN A 161 18.44 16.27 -15.42
C GLN A 161 18.66 17.19 -14.22
N HIS A 162 17.60 17.75 -13.67
CA HIS A 162 17.64 18.56 -12.46
C HIS A 162 16.45 18.20 -11.57
N ILE A 163 16.74 17.64 -10.40
CA ILE A 163 15.71 17.21 -9.45
C ILE A 163 16.11 17.63 -8.03
N VAL A 164 15.18 18.27 -7.32
CA VAL A 164 15.32 18.59 -5.90
C VAL A 164 14.18 17.90 -5.16
N LYS A 165 14.50 16.97 -4.27
CA LYS A 165 13.52 16.13 -3.55
C LYS A 165 13.45 16.47 -2.07
N GLY A 166 12.34 16.13 -1.41
CA GLY A 166 12.21 16.24 0.04
C GLY A 166 12.12 17.68 0.55
N ILE A 167 11.71 18.61 -0.31
CA ILE A 167 11.52 20.01 0.06
C ILE A 167 10.36 20.07 1.05
N SER A 168 10.61 20.54 2.27
CA SER A 168 9.65 20.50 3.38
C SER A 168 9.47 21.85 4.10
N ASN A 169 9.98 22.94 3.54
CA ASN A 169 9.76 24.30 4.05
C ASN A 169 9.81 25.34 2.92
N TYR A 170 9.16 26.48 3.15
CA TYR A 170 8.98 27.52 2.12
C TYR A 170 10.29 28.15 1.64
N ALA A 171 11.30 28.27 2.51
CA ALA A 171 12.58 28.86 2.15
C ALA A 171 13.34 27.96 1.13
N ASP A 172 13.38 26.65 1.41
CA ASP A 172 13.98 25.68 0.48
C ASP A 172 13.18 25.57 -0.82
N LEU A 173 11.84 25.70 -0.76
CA LEU A 173 10.98 25.70 -1.94
C LEU A 173 11.27 26.89 -2.86
N GLU A 174 11.40 28.09 -2.30
CA GLU A 174 11.73 29.29 -3.05
C GLU A 174 13.13 29.22 -3.66
N LYS A 175 14.12 28.77 -2.87
CA LYS A 175 15.48 28.58 -3.34
C LYS A 175 15.56 27.59 -4.51
N ALA A 176 14.97 26.40 -4.34
CA ALA A 176 14.95 25.37 -5.38
C ALA A 176 14.21 25.85 -6.65
N HIS A 177 13.12 26.60 -6.49
CA HIS A 177 12.44 27.23 -7.62
C HIS A 177 13.36 28.19 -8.37
N GLN A 178 14.03 29.12 -7.67
CA GLN A 178 14.93 30.09 -8.29
C GLN A 178 16.07 29.41 -9.05
N GLU A 179 16.67 28.37 -8.47
CA GLU A 179 17.75 27.59 -9.09
C GLU A 179 17.33 26.94 -10.41
N ILE A 180 16.15 26.30 -10.45
CA ILE A 180 15.65 25.64 -11.66
C ILE A 180 15.13 26.67 -12.66
N TYR A 181 14.30 27.62 -12.20
CA TYR A 181 13.64 28.60 -13.04
C TYR A 181 14.63 29.49 -13.81
N THR A 182 15.72 29.92 -13.16
CA THR A 182 16.75 30.76 -13.81
C THR A 182 17.40 30.07 -15.00
N LYS A 183 17.51 28.74 -14.95
CA LYS A 183 18.16 27.94 -16.00
C LYS A 183 17.19 27.47 -17.09
N TYR A 184 15.94 27.18 -16.73
CA TYR A 184 14.99 26.48 -17.61
C TYR A 184 13.71 27.26 -17.92
N GLY A 185 13.45 28.38 -17.24
CA GLY A 185 12.29 29.27 -17.47
C GLY A 185 10.94 28.71 -16.99
N SER A 186 10.90 27.51 -16.41
CA SER A 186 9.74 26.93 -15.73
C SER A 186 10.20 25.82 -14.80
N VAL A 187 9.32 25.38 -13.89
CA VAL A 187 9.56 24.20 -13.04
C VAL A 187 8.40 23.24 -13.16
N PHE A 188 8.65 21.94 -13.04
CA PHE A 188 7.61 20.94 -12.81
C PHE A 188 7.61 20.57 -11.33
N ALA A 189 6.48 20.80 -10.66
CA ALA A 189 6.29 20.49 -9.26
C ALA A 189 5.43 19.24 -9.12
N GLU A 190 5.83 18.31 -8.26
CA GLU A 190 5.04 17.13 -7.93
C GLU A 190 5.11 16.83 -6.43
N THR A 191 4.11 16.12 -5.94
CA THR A 191 4.10 15.66 -4.56
C THR A 191 5.16 14.60 -4.33
N ASP A 192 5.90 14.73 -3.23
CA ASP A 192 6.87 13.72 -2.84
C ASP A 192 6.15 12.52 -2.24
N MET A 193 5.92 11.48 -3.05
CA MET A 193 5.17 10.30 -2.62
C MET A 193 6.01 9.31 -1.78
N ARG A 194 7.25 9.64 -1.42
CA ARG A 194 8.05 8.79 -0.53
C ARG A 194 7.46 8.85 0.88
N ALA A 195 7.34 7.69 1.53
CA ALA A 195 6.55 7.54 2.77
C ALA A 195 6.95 8.51 3.90
N MET A 196 8.25 8.76 4.11
CA MET A 196 8.73 9.71 5.12
C MET A 196 8.33 11.16 4.88
N HIS A 197 7.90 11.50 3.66
CA HIS A 197 7.53 12.84 3.22
C HIS A 197 6.02 13.00 2.98
N ASN A 198 5.24 11.92 3.17
CA ASN A 198 3.82 11.91 2.86
C ASN A 198 2.99 11.27 3.99
N PRO A 199 2.46 12.09 4.92
CA PRO A 199 1.60 11.62 6.00
C PRO A 199 0.34 10.86 5.54
N MET A 200 -0.27 11.24 4.42
CA MET A 200 -1.46 10.52 3.89
C MET A 200 -1.11 9.10 3.47
N ARG A 201 0.00 8.93 2.74
CA ARG A 201 0.51 7.60 2.40
C ARG A 201 0.82 6.77 3.65
N MET A 202 1.39 7.37 4.69
CA MET A 202 1.66 6.68 5.96
C MET A 202 0.36 6.16 6.61
N GLN A 203 -0.75 6.88 6.51
CA GLN A 203 -2.07 6.42 6.97
C GLN A 203 -2.59 5.24 6.13
N VAL A 204 -2.37 5.24 4.81
CA VAL A 204 -2.75 4.10 3.95
C VAL A 204 -1.93 2.85 4.30
N ILE A 205 -0.63 3.00 4.55
CA ILE A 205 0.25 1.91 5.03
C ILE A 205 -0.23 1.39 6.40
N GLU A 206 -0.66 2.26 7.31
CA GLU A 206 -1.23 1.88 8.60
C GLU A 206 -2.52 1.06 8.45
N LYS A 207 -3.45 1.51 7.58
CA LYS A 207 -4.67 0.75 7.24
C LYS A 207 -4.31 -0.65 6.71
N ALA A 208 -3.30 -0.74 5.84
CA ALA A 208 -2.81 -2.01 5.34
C ALA A 208 -2.17 -2.88 6.44
N ALA A 209 -1.46 -2.29 7.41
CA ALA A 209 -0.91 -3.01 8.55
C ALA A 209 -2.02 -3.61 9.44
N HIS A 210 -3.12 -2.89 9.65
CA HIS A 210 -4.29 -3.42 10.35
C HIS A 210 -4.92 -4.60 9.60
N LYS A 211 -5.09 -4.49 8.27
CA LYS A 211 -5.57 -5.61 7.44
C LYS A 211 -4.65 -6.82 7.55
N LEU A 212 -3.33 -6.60 7.52
CA LEU A 212 -2.33 -7.66 7.64
C LEU A 212 -2.45 -8.38 8.99
N ALA A 213 -2.55 -7.63 10.09
CA ALA A 213 -2.73 -8.19 11.43
C ALA A 213 -4.03 -9.00 11.54
N GLN A 214 -5.15 -8.44 11.06
CA GLN A 214 -6.45 -9.13 11.03
C GLN A 214 -6.37 -10.45 10.28
N LYS A 215 -5.75 -10.45 9.09
CA LYS A 215 -5.54 -11.65 8.28
C LYS A 215 -4.63 -12.67 8.96
N ALA A 216 -3.55 -12.21 9.59
CA ALA A 216 -2.63 -13.06 10.34
C ALA A 216 -3.27 -13.72 11.57
N MET A 217 -4.28 -13.10 12.16
CA MET A 217 -5.05 -13.68 13.26
C MET A 217 -6.08 -14.73 12.79
N GLN A 218 -6.43 -14.77 11.50
CA GLN A 218 -7.35 -15.79 10.98
C GLN A 218 -6.62 -17.12 10.76
N LEU A 219 -6.97 -18.12 11.57
CA LEU A 219 -6.38 -19.44 11.50
C LEU A 219 -7.22 -20.38 10.63
N CYS A 220 -6.55 -21.23 9.86
CA CYS A 220 -7.22 -22.29 9.15
C CYS A 220 -7.92 -23.25 10.13
N PRO A 221 -9.20 -23.59 9.92
CA PRO A 221 -9.93 -24.49 10.82
C PRO A 221 -9.38 -25.94 10.80
N VAL A 222 -8.60 -26.30 9.78
CA VAL A 222 -8.03 -27.65 9.62
C VAL A 222 -6.60 -27.73 10.13
N CYS A 223 -5.69 -26.89 9.63
CA CYS A 223 -4.26 -26.98 9.96
C CYS A 223 -3.78 -25.91 10.96
N THR A 224 -4.66 -24.99 11.38
CA THR A 224 -4.35 -23.88 12.29
C THR A 224 -3.29 -22.89 11.81
N THR A 225 -2.87 -22.96 10.55
CA THR A 225 -1.92 -21.99 9.96
C THR A 225 -2.59 -20.62 9.84
N PRO A 226 -1.90 -19.52 10.20
CA PRO A 226 -2.42 -18.16 10.04
C PRO A 226 -2.54 -17.74 8.56
N GLY A 227 -3.38 -16.75 8.30
CA GLY A 227 -3.61 -16.21 6.96
C GLY A 227 -4.80 -16.83 6.21
N TYR A 228 -5.68 -17.56 6.91
CA TYR A 228 -6.90 -18.12 6.33
C TYR A 228 -7.93 -17.02 6.04
N ASP A 229 -8.15 -16.74 4.77
CA ASP A 229 -8.90 -15.54 4.37
C ASP A 229 -9.62 -15.78 3.04
N VAL A 230 -10.42 -14.79 2.63
CA VAL A 230 -11.10 -14.77 1.34
C VAL A 230 -10.08 -14.88 0.21
N TYR A 231 -10.24 -15.91 -0.61
CA TYR A 231 -9.48 -16.19 -1.82
C TYR A 231 -10.25 -15.80 -3.08
N ASP A 232 -11.58 -15.99 -3.06
CA ASP A 232 -12.45 -15.66 -4.18
C ASP A 232 -13.82 -15.15 -3.72
N VAL A 233 -14.49 -14.39 -4.59
CA VAL A 233 -15.81 -13.81 -4.35
C VAL A 233 -16.74 -14.27 -5.46
N ILE A 234 -17.76 -15.04 -5.09
CA ILE A 234 -18.82 -15.46 -6.00
C ILE A 234 -19.88 -14.36 -6.02
N SER A 235 -20.09 -13.76 -7.19
CA SER A 235 -21.20 -12.84 -7.46
C SER A 235 -22.47 -13.60 -7.85
N GLY A 236 -23.60 -12.90 -7.93
CA GLY A 236 -24.88 -13.48 -8.35
C GLY A 236 -25.96 -13.44 -7.28
N LEU A 237 -25.89 -12.50 -6.34
CA LEU A 237 -26.97 -12.28 -5.40
C LEU A 237 -28.28 -11.99 -6.17
N PRO A 238 -29.41 -12.65 -5.86
CA PRO A 238 -30.64 -12.48 -6.65
C PRO A 238 -31.24 -11.09 -6.44
N CYS A 239 -31.63 -10.41 -7.51
CA CYS A 239 -32.36 -9.15 -7.45
C CYS A 239 -33.71 -9.33 -6.73
N ASP A 240 -34.08 -8.42 -5.83
CA ASP A 240 -35.34 -8.52 -5.08
C ASP A 240 -36.60 -8.36 -5.94
N TRP A 241 -36.48 -7.77 -7.14
CA TRP A 241 -37.60 -7.63 -8.08
C TRP A 241 -37.68 -8.74 -9.13
N CYS A 242 -36.63 -8.90 -9.95
CA CYS A 242 -36.67 -9.84 -11.07
C CYS A 242 -36.08 -11.22 -10.76
N GLY A 243 -35.42 -11.39 -9.61
CA GLY A 243 -34.78 -12.65 -9.22
C GLY A 243 -33.51 -13.02 -10.01
N LEU A 244 -33.14 -12.25 -11.04
CA LEU A 244 -31.93 -12.50 -11.82
C LEU A 244 -30.67 -12.20 -10.99
N PRO A 245 -29.55 -12.90 -11.25
CA PRO A 245 -28.28 -12.68 -10.55
C PRO A 245 -27.73 -11.28 -10.85
N THR A 246 -27.27 -10.59 -9.81
CA THR A 246 -26.59 -9.28 -9.91
C THR A 246 -25.08 -9.42 -9.71
N ASN A 247 -24.36 -8.30 -9.82
CA ASN A 247 -22.94 -8.23 -9.44
C ASN A 247 -22.71 -8.29 -7.92
N GLY A 248 -23.78 -8.36 -7.12
CA GLY A 248 -23.72 -8.48 -5.67
C GLY A 248 -23.04 -9.76 -5.20
N THR A 249 -22.31 -9.67 -4.09
CA THR A 249 -21.63 -10.81 -3.47
C THR A 249 -22.63 -11.84 -2.94
N LEU A 250 -22.64 -13.01 -3.56
CA LEU A 250 -23.40 -14.18 -3.12
C LEU A 250 -22.65 -14.96 -2.04
N ALA A 251 -21.35 -15.21 -2.26
CA ALA A 251 -20.52 -15.97 -1.33
C ALA A 251 -19.05 -15.55 -1.36
N HIS A 252 -18.36 -15.80 -0.25
CA HIS A 252 -16.89 -15.77 -0.19
C HIS A 252 -16.36 -17.20 -0.16
N ILE A 253 -15.31 -17.46 -0.94
CA ILE A 253 -14.51 -18.68 -0.84
C ILE A 253 -13.30 -18.36 0.01
N TYR A 254 -13.20 -18.97 1.18
CA TYR A 254 -12.01 -18.92 2.03
C TYR A 254 -11.04 -20.01 1.61
N LYS A 255 -9.74 -19.74 1.71
CA LYS A 255 -8.69 -20.74 1.42
C LYS A 255 -7.53 -20.64 2.38
N CYS A 256 -6.97 -21.80 2.76
CA CYS A 256 -5.68 -21.91 3.41
C CYS A 256 -4.59 -22.21 2.37
N GLU A 257 -3.57 -21.36 2.27
CA GLU A 257 -2.44 -21.58 1.33
C GLU A 257 -1.50 -22.70 1.76
N SER A 258 -1.55 -23.12 3.04
CA SER A 258 -0.70 -24.20 3.58
C SER A 258 -1.27 -25.60 3.30
N CYS A 259 -2.55 -25.83 3.60
CA CYS A 259 -3.18 -27.16 3.44
C CYS A 259 -4.19 -27.24 2.29
N ASN A 260 -4.42 -26.15 1.54
CA ASN A 260 -5.42 -26.03 0.47
C ASN A 260 -6.88 -26.26 0.91
N HIS A 261 -7.17 -26.29 2.21
CA HIS A 261 -8.55 -26.32 2.69
C HIS A 261 -9.32 -25.10 2.19
N THR A 262 -10.55 -25.32 1.71
CA THR A 262 -11.45 -24.27 1.23
C THR A 262 -12.82 -24.40 1.90
N GLU A 263 -13.49 -23.26 2.06
CA GLU A 263 -14.82 -23.17 2.64
C GLU A 263 -15.61 -22.07 1.91
N GLU A 264 -16.81 -22.40 1.45
CA GLU A 264 -17.75 -21.41 0.91
C GLU A 264 -18.63 -20.87 2.04
N LYS A 265 -18.63 -19.54 2.21
CA LYS A 265 -19.53 -18.83 3.11
C LYS A 265 -20.50 -17.97 2.32
N LYS A 266 -21.76 -18.41 2.26
CA LYS A 266 -22.85 -17.68 1.62
C LYS A 266 -23.27 -16.47 2.44
N HIS A 267 -23.72 -15.43 1.73
CA HIS A 267 -24.23 -14.19 2.29
C HIS A 267 -23.30 -13.57 3.35
N PRO A 268 -22.00 -13.36 3.04
CA PRO A 268 -21.02 -12.86 4.01
C PRO A 268 -21.38 -11.47 4.54
N ASN A 269 -22.16 -10.71 3.77
CA ASN A 269 -22.66 -9.37 4.15
C ASN A 269 -24.06 -9.42 4.79
N GLY A 270 -24.59 -10.61 5.12
CA GLY A 270 -25.94 -10.80 5.66
C GLY A 270 -27.07 -10.55 4.66
N ARG A 271 -26.77 -10.12 3.43
CA ARG A 271 -27.75 -9.87 2.38
C ARG A 271 -28.06 -11.14 1.61
N GLN A 272 -29.35 -11.47 1.50
CA GLN A 272 -29.84 -12.60 0.70
C GLN A 272 -30.29 -12.20 -0.70
N LYS A 273 -30.59 -10.92 -0.89
CA LYS A 273 -31.05 -10.34 -2.15
C LYS A 273 -30.38 -8.99 -2.38
N GLU A 274 -30.27 -8.59 -3.64
CA GLU A 274 -29.72 -7.30 -4.03
C GLU A 274 -30.82 -6.29 -4.33
N ASP A 275 -30.55 -5.03 -3.97
CA ASP A 275 -31.39 -3.90 -4.35
C ASP A 275 -31.49 -3.80 -5.89
N PRO A 276 -32.70 -3.68 -6.47
CA PRO A 276 -32.89 -3.50 -7.90
C PRO A 276 -32.07 -2.36 -8.52
N MET A 277 -31.66 -1.35 -7.75
CA MET A 277 -30.79 -0.26 -8.24
C MET A 277 -29.40 -0.74 -8.68
N PHE A 278 -28.95 -1.91 -8.24
CA PHE A 278 -27.69 -2.53 -8.64
C PHE A 278 -27.89 -3.73 -9.60
N CYS A 279 -29.11 -3.93 -10.10
CA CYS A 279 -29.42 -4.99 -11.06
C CYS A 279 -29.34 -4.45 -12.48
N ASN A 280 -28.38 -4.94 -13.28
CA ASN A 280 -28.20 -4.55 -14.70
C ASN A 280 -29.44 -4.80 -15.59
N ASN A 281 -30.43 -5.56 -15.12
CA ASN A 281 -31.69 -5.77 -15.84
C ASN A 281 -32.81 -4.83 -15.37
N CYS A 282 -32.90 -4.52 -14.07
CA CYS A 282 -33.92 -3.59 -13.55
C CYS A 282 -33.49 -2.12 -13.66
N ASN A 283 -32.18 -1.88 -13.58
CA ASN A 283 -31.50 -0.60 -13.71
C ASN A 283 -30.25 -0.77 -14.59
N PRO A 284 -30.43 -0.88 -15.93
CA PRO A 284 -29.33 -1.01 -16.89
C PRO A 284 -28.44 0.23 -16.99
#